data_AF-A0A419D9V6-F1
#
_entry.id   AF-A0A419D9V6-F1
#
_cell.length_a   1.000
_cell.length_b   1.000
_cell.length_c   1.000
_cell.angle_alpha   90.00
_cell.angle_beta   90.00
_cell.angle_gamma   90.00
#
_symmetry.space_group_name_H-M   'P 1'
#
loop_
_entity.id
_entity.type
_entity.pdbx_description
1 polymer ?
#
loop_
_entity_poly.entity_id
_entity_poly.type
_entity_poly.pdbx_seq_one_letter_code
_entity_poly.pdbx_strand_id
1 'polypeptide(L)'
;MKSKMEPQMKELVQSIGELALARQQLARKAEQQYGLEVEAIFQSQCRDPRRIERLLDGMLDFCFDAQMLLWYKKLCRYYFKIDPAATVSYVNAYREMWDDERS
;
A
#
# COMPACT_ATOMS: atom_id res chain seq x y z
N MET A 1 -26.29 -2.72 34.78
CA MET A 1 -25.49 -2.02 33.74
C MET A 1 -24.25 -2.79 33.29
N LYS A 2 -23.39 -3.30 34.18
CA LYS A 2 -22.17 -4.06 33.79
C LYS A 2 -22.41 -5.30 32.91
N SER A 3 -23.52 -6.02 33.12
CA SER A 3 -23.83 -7.28 32.40
C SER A 3 -24.10 -7.13 30.88
N LYS A 4 -24.49 -5.95 30.39
CA LYS A 4 -24.80 -5.72 28.96
C LYS A 4 -23.61 -5.16 28.18
N MET A 5 -22.61 -4.61 28.87
CA MET A 5 -21.40 -4.01 28.29
C MET A 5 -20.40 -5.05 27.79
N GLU A 6 -20.29 -6.20 28.46
CA GLU A 6 -19.36 -7.27 28.07
C GLU A 6 -19.73 -7.96 26.75
N PRO A 7 -21.02 -8.29 26.47
CA PRO A 7 -21.43 -8.78 25.16
C PRO A 7 -21.19 -7.78 24.02
N GLN A 8 -21.51 -6.50 24.26
CA GLN A 8 -21.35 -5.43 23.25
C GLN A 8 -19.88 -5.17 22.89
N MET A 9 -18.99 -5.22 23.88
CA MET A 9 -17.55 -5.09 23.62
C MET A 9 -17.01 -6.27 22.80
N LYS A 10 -17.49 -7.49 23.07
CA LYS A 10 -17.09 -8.69 22.29
C LYS A 10 -17.55 -8.60 20.84
N GLU A 11 -18.80 -8.17 20.60
CA GLU A 11 -19.33 -7.97 19.25
C GLU A 11 -18.55 -6.90 18.47
N LEU A 12 -18.18 -5.80 19.12
CA LEU A 12 -17.37 -4.74 18.52
C LEU A 12 -15.99 -5.26 18.13
N VAL A 13 -15.29 -5.96 19.04
CA VAL A 13 -13.96 -6.53 18.76
C VAL A 13 -14.02 -7.54 17.61
N GLN A 14 -15.05 -8.38 17.58
CA GLN A 14 -15.26 -9.34 16.49
C GLN A 14 -15.44 -8.62 15.14
N SER A 15 -16.30 -7.59 15.10
CA SER A 15 -16.56 -6.82 13.88
C SER A 15 -15.31 -6.09 13.38
N ILE A 16 -14.50 -5.54 14.28
CA ILE A 16 -13.20 -4.92 13.94
C ILE A 16 -12.25 -5.98 13.38
N GLY A 17 -12.20 -7.17 13.98
CA GLY A 17 -11.37 -8.28 13.49
C GLY A 17 -11.75 -8.71 12.07
N GLU A 18 -13.04 -8.80 11.78
CA GLU A 18 -13.56 -9.13 10.45
C GLU A 18 -13.19 -8.05 9.41
N LEU A 19 -13.34 -6.77 9.76
CA LEU A 19 -12.91 -5.66 8.90
C LEU A 19 -11.40 -5.67 8.65
N ALA A 20 -10.59 -5.93 9.67
CA ALA A 20 -9.13 -6.02 9.54
C ALA A 20 -8.73 -7.17 8.61
N LEU A 21 -9.39 -8.32 8.74
CA LEU A 21 -9.17 -9.47 7.86
C LEU A 21 -9.56 -9.17 6.41
N ALA A 22 -10.74 -8.56 6.20
CA ALA A 22 -11.21 -8.17 4.87
C ALA A 22 -10.24 -7.18 4.21
N ARG A 23 -9.73 -6.20 4.97
CA ARG A 23 -8.70 -5.25 4.50
C ARG A 23 -7.43 -5.97 4.08
N GLN A 24 -6.94 -6.93 4.87
CA GLN A 24 -5.75 -7.70 4.53
C GLN A 24 -5.93 -8.55 3.27
N GLN A 25 -7.10 -9.19 3.11
CA GLN A 25 -7.40 -9.97 1.92
C GLN A 25 -7.46 -9.10 0.66
N LEU A 26 -8.02 -7.90 0.76
CA LEU A 26 -8.04 -6.94 -0.33
C LEU A 26 -6.62 -6.51 -0.72
N ALA A 27 -5.78 -6.19 0.27
CA ALA A 27 -4.39 -5.81 0.04
C ALA A 27 -3.59 -6.91 -0.68
N ARG A 28 -3.78 -8.19 -0.29
CA ARG A 28 -3.14 -9.32 -0.98
C ARG A 28 -3.56 -9.45 -2.45
N LYS A 29 -4.85 -9.25 -2.75
CA LYS A 29 -5.33 -9.27 -4.14
C LYS A 29 -4.76 -8.10 -4.94
N ALA A 30 -4.72 -6.92 -4.34
CA ALA A 30 -4.13 -5.74 -4.96
C ALA A 30 -2.63 -5.96 -5.22
N GLU A 31 -1.89 -6.52 -4.26
CA GLU A 31 -0.46 -6.83 -4.39
C GLU A 31 -0.18 -7.76 -5.57
N GLN A 32 -0.96 -8.82 -5.74
CA GLN A 32 -0.81 -9.72 -6.88
C GLN A 32 -1.02 -9.01 -8.21
N GLN A 33 -2.05 -8.16 -8.31
CA GLN A 33 -2.35 -7.43 -9.56
C GLN A 33 -1.32 -6.36 -9.87
N TYR A 34 -0.96 -5.54 -8.88
CA TYR A 34 0.05 -4.51 -9.04
C TYR A 34 1.44 -5.09 -9.28
N GLY A 35 1.79 -6.22 -8.65
CA GLY A 35 3.05 -6.92 -8.89
C GLY A 35 3.24 -7.27 -10.37
N LEU A 36 2.20 -7.79 -11.03
CA LEU A 36 2.23 -8.10 -12.46
C LEU A 36 2.47 -6.86 -13.34
N GLU A 37 1.85 -5.73 -13.00
CA GLU A 37 2.05 -4.47 -13.73
C GLU A 37 3.45 -3.90 -13.52
N VAL A 38 4.00 -3.99 -12.30
CA VAL A 38 5.38 -3.59 -12.01
C VAL A 38 6.36 -4.45 -12.81
N GLU A 39 6.15 -5.75 -12.85
CA GLU A 39 6.95 -6.67 -13.68
C GLU A 39 6.86 -6.31 -15.16
N ALA A 40 5.67 -6.00 -15.68
CA ALA A 40 5.49 -5.57 -17.06
C ALA A 40 6.28 -4.28 -17.37
N ILE A 41 6.30 -3.31 -16.45
CA ILE A 41 7.11 -2.08 -16.58
C ILE A 41 8.60 -2.44 -16.66
N PHE A 42 9.09 -3.35 -15.82
CA PHE A 42 10.49 -3.74 -15.80
C PHE A 42 10.89 -4.51 -17.07
N GLN A 43 10.07 -5.46 -17.50
CA GLN A 43 10.30 -6.25 -18.70
C GLN A 43 10.31 -5.40 -19.96
N SER A 44 9.37 -4.46 -20.08
CA SER A 44 9.29 -3.57 -21.24
C SER A 44 10.24 -2.37 -21.13
N GLN A 45 10.97 -2.24 -20.03
CA GLN A 45 11.75 -1.04 -19.69
C GLN A 45 10.97 0.27 -19.88
N CYS A 46 9.69 0.26 -19.47
CA CYS A 46 8.80 1.40 -19.69
C CYS A 46 9.32 2.65 -18.98
N ARG A 47 9.50 3.73 -19.72
CA ARG A 47 9.94 5.04 -19.19
C ARG A 47 8.85 6.11 -19.18
N ASP A 48 7.60 5.75 -19.46
CA ASP A 48 6.47 6.68 -19.44
C ASP A 48 6.13 7.09 -17.98
N PRO A 49 6.38 8.37 -17.59
CA PRO A 49 6.08 8.86 -16.26
C PRO A 49 4.62 8.63 -15.88
N ARG A 50 3.67 8.91 -16.78
CA ARG A 50 2.23 8.83 -16.48
C ARG A 50 1.77 7.41 -16.18
N ARG A 51 2.41 6.40 -16.77
CA ARG A 51 2.12 5.00 -16.47
C ARG A 51 2.69 4.61 -15.11
N ILE A 52 3.92 5.02 -14.82
CA ILE A 52 4.60 4.69 -13.56
C ILE A 52 3.93 5.39 -12.38
N GLU A 53 3.61 6.68 -12.51
CA GLU A 53 2.97 7.50 -11.49
C GLU A 53 1.57 6.98 -11.15
N ARG A 54 0.73 6.68 -12.15
CA ARG A 54 -0.58 6.05 -11.91
C ARG A 54 -0.48 4.74 -11.14
N LEU A 55 0.59 3.98 -11.38
CA LEU A 55 0.83 2.72 -10.68
C LEU A 55 1.25 2.98 -9.24
N LEU A 56 2.16 3.93 -9.01
CA LEU A 56 2.57 4.36 -7.67
C LEU A 56 1.40 4.90 -6.86
N ASP A 57 0.57 5.77 -7.45
CA ASP A 57 -0.64 6.33 -6.82
C ASP A 57 -1.55 5.21 -6.31
N GLY A 58 -1.87 4.24 -7.17
CA GLY A 58 -2.76 3.14 -6.81
C GLY A 58 -2.16 2.16 -5.80
N MET A 59 -0.84 1.94 -5.83
CA MET A 59 -0.15 1.07 -4.87
C MET A 59 -0.05 1.70 -3.48
N LEU A 60 0.06 3.03 -3.41
CA LEU A 60 0.25 3.78 -2.16
C LEU A 60 -0.90 3.55 -1.17
N ASP A 61 -2.14 3.39 -1.66
CA ASP A 61 -3.32 3.06 -0.84
C ASP A 61 -3.18 1.73 -0.08
N PHE A 62 -2.31 0.83 -0.55
CA PHE A 62 -2.11 -0.51 0.00
C PHE A 62 -0.75 -0.68 0.70
N CYS A 63 0.07 0.37 0.79
CA CYS A 63 1.42 0.30 1.37
C CYS A 63 1.46 0.03 2.89
N PHE A 64 0.31 -0.05 3.57
CA PHE A 64 0.20 -0.65 4.90
C PHE A 64 0.50 -2.16 4.91
N ASP A 65 0.39 -2.82 3.76
CA ASP A 65 0.80 -4.22 3.59
C ASP A 65 2.29 -4.29 3.20
N ALA A 66 3.04 -5.13 3.91
CA ALA A 66 4.48 -5.21 3.74
C ALA A 66 4.89 -5.70 2.34
N GLN A 67 4.12 -6.58 1.70
CA GLN A 67 4.44 -7.09 0.36
C GLN A 67 4.18 -6.01 -0.70
N MET A 68 3.07 -5.27 -0.57
CA MET A 68 2.83 -4.10 -1.41
C MET A 68 3.97 -3.09 -1.31
N LEU A 69 4.41 -2.78 -0.09
CA LEU A 69 5.50 -1.83 0.15
C LEU A 69 6.82 -2.27 -0.51
N LEU A 70 7.10 -3.57 -0.58
CA LEU A 70 8.28 -4.07 -1.29
C LEU A 70 8.21 -3.76 -2.79
N TRP A 71 7.06 -3.98 -3.43
CA TRP A 71 6.86 -3.61 -4.83
C TRP A 71 6.94 -2.11 -5.05
N TYR A 72 6.29 -1.33 -4.18
CA TYR A 72 6.31 0.12 -4.23
C TYR A 72 7.75 0.65 -4.19
N LYS A 73 8.55 0.18 -3.22
CA LYS A 73 9.98 0.53 -3.11
C LYS A 73 10.79 0.12 -4.33
N LYS A 74 10.51 -1.04 -4.94
CA LYS A 74 11.18 -1.46 -6.19
C LYS A 74 10.84 -0.50 -7.33
N LEU A 75 9.58 -0.14 -7.50
CA LEU A 75 9.14 0.77 -8.54
C LEU A 75 9.70 2.18 -8.32
N CYS A 76 9.72 2.70 -7.09
CA CYS A 76 10.38 3.97 -6.77
C CYS A 76 11.86 3.96 -7.15
N ARG A 77 12.62 2.90 -6.84
CA ARG A 77 14.05 2.82 -7.24
C ARG A 77 14.24 2.80 -8.75
N TYR A 78 13.31 2.17 -9.48
CA TYR A 78 13.31 2.21 -10.93
C TYR A 78 13.01 3.63 -11.43
N TYR A 79 11.95 4.25 -10.89
CA TYR A 79 11.49 5.57 -11.29
C TYR A 79 12.47 6.69 -10.93
N PHE A 80 13.26 6.52 -9.87
CA PHE A 80 14.32 7.46 -9.50
C PHE A 80 15.34 7.68 -10.63
N LYS A 81 15.55 6.67 -11.48
CA LYS A 81 16.46 6.78 -12.65
C LYS A 81 15.85 7.59 -13.80
N ILE A 82 14.56 7.92 -13.72
CA ILE A 82 13.78 8.62 -14.75
C ILE A 82 13.44 10.01 -14.24
N ASP A 83 12.77 10.08 -13.08
CA ASP A 83 12.42 11.33 -12.40
C ASP A 83 12.72 11.22 -10.89
N PRO A 84 13.91 11.68 -10.46
CA PRO A 84 14.28 11.70 -9.05
C PRO A 84 13.35 12.58 -8.19
N ALA A 85 12.92 13.72 -8.72
CA ALA A 85 12.14 14.70 -7.96
C ALA A 85 10.75 14.15 -7.65
N ALA A 86 10.06 13.61 -8.67
CA ALA A 86 8.77 12.95 -8.49
C ALA A 86 8.90 11.74 -7.55
N THR A 87 9.97 10.94 -7.70
CA THR A 87 10.19 9.78 -6.82
C THR A 87 10.35 10.19 -5.35
N VAL A 88 11.04 11.29 -5.05
CA VAL A 88 11.15 11.79 -3.68
C VAL A 88 9.78 12.17 -3.12
N SER A 89 8.92 12.80 -3.92
CA SER A 89 7.52 13.08 -3.53
C SER A 89 6.75 11.81 -3.17
N TYR A 90 6.90 10.73 -3.96
CA TYR A 90 6.28 9.44 -3.66
C TYR A 90 6.81 8.75 -2.40
N VAL A 91 8.11 8.87 -2.12
CA VAL A 91 8.69 8.38 -0.87
C VAL A 91 8.16 9.16 0.32
N ASN A 92 8.03 10.48 0.20
CA ASN A 92 7.48 11.33 1.26
C ASN A 92 5.98 11.07 1.47
N ALA A 93 5.20 10.90 0.40
CA ALA A 93 3.79 10.54 0.50
C ALA A 93 3.58 9.21 1.25
N TYR A 94 4.42 8.21 0.99
CA TYR A 94 4.43 6.99 1.80
C TYR A 94 4.70 7.27 3.28
N ARG A 95 5.71 8.09 3.59
CA ARG A 95 6.04 8.41 4.98
C ARG A 95 4.91 9.12 5.70
N GLU A 96 4.33 10.12 5.08
CA GLU A 96 3.22 10.90 5.63
C GLU A 96 1.98 10.03 5.91
N MET A 97 1.73 9.03 5.07
CA MET A 97 0.56 8.15 5.23
C MET A 97 0.78 6.97 6.17
N TRP A 98 1.98 6.38 6.18
CA TRP A 98 2.20 5.04 6.74
C TRP A 98 3.43 4.89 7.61
N ASP A 99 4.39 5.82 7.58
CA ASP A 99 5.61 5.73 8.39
C ASP A 99 5.42 6.54 9.67
N ASP A 100 5.22 5.84 10.78
CA ASP A 100 5.12 6.45 12.10
C ASP A 100 6.53 6.84 12.60
N GLU A 101 7.17 7.84 12.00
CA GLU A 101 8.37 8.49 12.57
C GLU A 101 8.06 9.27 13.89
N ARG A 102 6.90 8.99 14.53
CA ARG A 102 6.48 9.52 15.85
C ARG A 102 6.11 8.44 16.89
N SER A 103 6.70 7.25 16.82
CA SER A 103 6.63 6.26 17.93
C SER A 103 7.89 6.23 18.77
#